data_AF-A0A1F8XWY4-F1
#
_entry.id   AF-A0A1F8XWY4-F1
#
_cell.length_a   1.000
_cell.length_b   1.000
_cell.length_c   1.000
_cell.angle_alpha   90.00
_cell.angle_beta   90.00
_cell.angle_gamma   90.00
#
_symmetry.space_group_name_H-M   'P 1'
#
loop_
_entity.id
_entity.type
_entity.pdbx_description
1 polymer ?
#
loop_
_entity_poly.entity_id
_entity_poly.type
_entity_poly.pdbx_seq_one_letter_code
_entity_poly.pdbx_strand_id
1 'polypeptide(L)'
;MLWKGDLEILHNDTPEPQPPLFIQNAKYFLKEFEFIFKDRIKNQNVKFVMPYDSTNDLAKEKDFKIKSALKKEFNFETIEMSPEEAETKICKVFQFSPTISFKCYSIYADKIANIELAIKKALYKNQNSKDRFDIKRHGVLIAPNLGQHHEK
;
A
#
# COMPACT_ATOMS: atom_id res chain seq x y z
N MET A 1 24.31 -26.23 4.78
CA MET A 1 25.21 -27.00 3.91
C MET A 1 24.41 -27.58 2.76
N LEU A 2 24.47 -26.91 1.61
CA LEU A 2 23.99 -27.37 0.30
C LEU A 2 25.16 -28.11 -0.39
N TRP A 3 25.65 -29.20 0.22
CA TRP A 3 27.03 -29.68 0.01
C TRP A 3 27.18 -31.18 -0.27
N LYS A 4 26.09 -31.86 -0.67
CA LYS A 4 26.21 -33.16 -1.34
C LYS A 4 25.36 -33.05 -2.60
N GLY A 5 25.98 -33.26 -3.76
CA GLY A 5 25.41 -33.12 -5.11
C GLY A 5 24.28 -34.11 -5.39
N ASP A 6 23.28 -34.11 -4.53
CA ASP A 6 22.04 -34.83 -4.68
C ASP A 6 21.13 -34.03 -5.62
N LEU A 7 21.28 -34.33 -6.91
CA LEU A 7 20.48 -33.72 -7.97
C LEU A 7 19.02 -34.20 -7.93
N GLU A 8 18.67 -35.22 -7.12
CA GLU A 8 17.28 -35.64 -6.95
C GLU A 8 16.43 -34.55 -6.27
N ILE A 9 17.05 -33.64 -5.49
CA ILE A 9 16.37 -32.46 -4.93
C ILE A 9 15.86 -31.51 -6.04
N LEU A 10 16.54 -31.47 -7.20
CA LEU A 10 16.13 -30.67 -8.36
C LEU A 10 14.99 -31.33 -9.16
N HIS A 11 14.74 -32.63 -8.94
CA HIS A 11 13.71 -33.41 -9.64
C HIS A 11 12.41 -33.55 -8.86
N ASN A 12 12.23 -32.80 -7.77
CA ASN A 12 10.92 -32.70 -7.16
C ASN A 12 9.97 -32.04 -8.16
N ASP A 13 8.77 -32.61 -8.31
CA ASP A 13 7.57 -32.00 -8.91
C ASP A 13 7.10 -30.78 -8.09
N THR A 14 8.04 -29.95 -7.63
CA THR A 14 7.75 -28.66 -7.05
C THR A 14 7.13 -27.81 -8.14
N PRO A 15 5.91 -27.29 -7.92
CA PRO A 15 5.31 -26.37 -8.87
C PRO A 15 6.26 -25.21 -9.11
N GLU A 16 6.38 -24.78 -10.36
CA GLU A 16 7.26 -23.66 -10.72
C GLU A 16 7.00 -22.48 -9.78
N PRO A 17 8.07 -21.85 -9.25
CA PRO A 17 7.91 -20.73 -8.35
C PRO A 17 7.16 -19.62 -9.09
N GLN A 18 6.09 -19.14 -8.45
CA GLN A 18 5.29 -18.07 -8.99
C GLN A 18 6.15 -16.80 -9.19
N PRO A 19 5.98 -16.09 -10.32
CA PRO A 19 6.74 -14.88 -10.58
C PRO A 19 6.50 -13.82 -9.47
N PRO A 20 7.50 -12.99 -9.13
CA PRO A 20 7.31 -11.94 -8.14
C PRO A 20 6.46 -10.80 -8.71
N LEU A 21 5.62 -10.22 -7.85
CA LEU A 21 4.86 -9.02 -8.21
C LEU A 21 5.69 -7.75 -7.97
N PHE A 22 6.01 -7.01 -9.03
CA PHE A 22 6.75 -5.76 -8.89
C PHE A 22 5.89 -4.60 -8.35
N ILE A 23 6.50 -3.72 -7.54
CA ILE A 23 5.85 -2.51 -6.99
C ILE A 23 5.19 -1.64 -8.07
N GLN A 24 5.77 -1.56 -9.27
CA GLN A 24 5.21 -0.78 -10.37
C GLN A 24 3.84 -1.33 -10.80
N ASN A 25 3.71 -2.66 -10.82
CA ASN A 25 2.47 -3.35 -11.17
C ASN A 25 1.48 -3.30 -10.00
N ALA A 26 1.98 -3.31 -8.75
CA ALA A 26 1.16 -3.20 -7.54
C ALA A 26 0.27 -1.94 -7.49
N LYS A 27 0.71 -0.85 -8.16
CA LYS A 27 -0.04 0.41 -8.19
C LYS A 27 -1.37 0.29 -8.92
N TYR A 28 -1.50 -0.61 -9.90
CA TYR A 28 -2.77 -0.81 -10.61
C TYR A 28 -3.87 -1.32 -9.65
N PHE A 29 -3.48 -2.00 -8.57
CA PHE A 29 -4.41 -2.59 -7.60
C PHE A 29 -4.88 -1.61 -6.53
N LEU A 30 -4.19 -0.48 -6.36
CA LEU A 30 -4.61 0.58 -5.43
C LEU A 30 -6.02 1.11 -5.73
N LYS A 31 -6.47 1.02 -6.99
CA LYS A 31 -7.85 1.38 -7.35
C LYS A 31 -8.89 0.42 -6.78
N GLU A 32 -8.56 -0.88 -6.68
CA GLU A 32 -9.46 -1.88 -6.09
C GLU A 32 -9.62 -1.67 -4.59
N PHE A 33 -8.55 -1.21 -3.92
CA PHE A 33 -8.59 -0.88 -2.51
C PHE A 33 -9.63 0.20 -2.19
N GLU A 34 -9.89 1.17 -3.07
CA GLU A 34 -10.96 2.15 -2.82
C GLU A 34 -12.33 1.46 -2.64
N PHE A 35 -12.62 0.41 -3.41
CA PHE A 35 -13.89 -0.32 -3.31
C PHE A 35 -13.92 -1.22 -2.07
N ILE A 36 -12.86 -2.01 -1.87
CA ILE A 36 -12.76 -2.96 -0.74
C ILE A 36 -12.85 -2.24 0.59
N PHE A 37 -12.19 -1.08 0.71
CA PHE A 37 -12.18 -0.32 1.95
C PHE A 37 -13.41 0.57 2.14
N LYS A 38 -14.08 1.04 1.08
CA LYS A 38 -15.36 1.74 1.23
C LYS A 38 -16.44 0.83 1.82
N ASP A 39 -16.43 -0.46 1.50
CA ASP A 39 -17.42 -1.43 1.98
C ASP A 39 -17.08 -2.00 3.37
N ARG A 40 -15.80 -2.09 3.73
CA ARG A 40 -15.36 -2.75 4.99
C ARG A 40 -15.17 -1.82 6.18
N ILE A 41 -15.03 -0.51 5.96
CA ILE A 41 -14.65 0.40 7.03
C ILE A 41 -15.82 1.28 7.44
N LYS A 42 -16.34 0.99 8.63
CA LYS A 42 -17.29 1.84 9.36
C LYS A 42 -16.61 2.97 10.14
N ASN A 43 -15.28 3.02 10.15
CA ASN A 43 -14.52 3.96 10.98
C ASN A 43 -14.33 5.28 10.24
N GLN A 44 -14.49 6.39 10.95
CA GLN A 44 -14.39 7.77 10.42
C GLN A 44 -12.97 8.20 10.00
N ASN A 45 -12.02 7.28 9.94
CA ASN A 45 -10.61 7.58 9.66
C ASN A 45 -10.34 7.60 8.15
N VAL A 46 -9.52 8.55 7.72
CA VAL A 46 -8.97 8.58 6.36
C VAL A 46 -7.86 7.53 6.27
N LYS A 47 -7.85 6.75 5.19
CA LYS A 47 -6.79 5.77 4.96
C LYS A 47 -5.87 6.17 3.83
N PHE A 48 -4.57 6.05 4.05
CA PHE A 48 -3.58 6.10 2.98
C PHE A 48 -2.99 4.71 2.78
N VAL A 49 -3.15 4.15 1.58
CA VAL A 49 -2.65 2.80 1.24
C VAL A 49 -1.57 2.91 0.17
N MET A 50 -0.45 2.22 0.36
CA MET A 50 0.62 2.16 -0.64
C MET A 50 1.25 0.77 -0.72
N PRO A 51 1.78 0.36 -1.89
CA PRO A 51 2.60 -0.84 -1.98
C PRO A 51 3.91 -0.64 -1.23
N TYR A 52 4.39 -1.71 -0.64
CA TYR A 52 5.61 -1.79 0.15
C TYR A 52 6.35 -3.08 -0.18
N ASP A 53 7.67 -2.98 -0.15
CA ASP A 53 8.58 -4.09 -0.38
C ASP A 53 9.74 -3.89 0.59
N SER A 54 9.90 -4.82 1.52
CA SER A 54 10.93 -4.75 2.57
C SER A 54 12.35 -4.93 2.03
N THR A 55 12.49 -5.51 0.83
CA THR A 55 13.78 -5.72 0.17
C THR A 55 14.22 -4.49 -0.64
N ASN A 56 13.30 -3.56 -0.92
CA ASN A 56 13.56 -2.37 -1.72
C ASN A 56 13.90 -1.15 -0.84
N ASP A 57 15.12 -0.64 -0.94
CA ASP A 57 15.58 0.52 -0.15
C ASP A 57 14.78 1.79 -0.41
N LEU A 58 14.33 2.04 -1.64
CA LEU A 58 13.50 3.20 -1.97
C LEU A 58 12.11 3.08 -1.34
N ALA A 59 11.55 1.86 -1.27
CA ALA A 59 10.27 1.63 -0.60
C ALA A 59 10.38 1.84 0.91
N LYS A 60 11.45 1.35 1.54
CA LYS A 60 11.77 1.60 2.96
C LYS A 60 11.96 3.07 3.28
N GLU A 61 12.74 3.79 2.48
CA GLU A 61 12.97 5.23 2.68
C GLU A 61 11.66 6.02 2.54
N LYS A 62 10.84 5.68 1.54
CA LYS A 62 9.53 6.28 1.34
C LYS A 62 8.59 6.04 2.51
N ASP A 63 8.52 4.80 2.99
CA ASP A 63 7.74 4.42 4.18
C ASP A 63 8.16 5.24 5.40
N PHE A 64 9.47 5.29 5.66
CA PHE A 64 10.03 6.05 6.77
C PHE A 64 9.68 7.55 6.70
N LYS A 65 9.80 8.17 5.52
CA LYS A 65 9.46 9.59 5.32
C LYS A 65 7.99 9.86 5.58
N ILE A 66 7.10 9.04 5.03
CA ILE A 66 5.65 9.19 5.21
C ILE A 66 5.28 9.01 6.68
N LYS A 67 5.73 7.91 7.30
CA LYS A 67 5.49 7.63 8.73
C LYS A 67 5.97 8.78 9.62
N SER A 68 7.17 9.30 9.34
CA SER A 68 7.76 10.41 10.10
C SER A 68 7.00 11.72 9.92
N ALA A 69 6.48 12.01 8.72
CA ALA A 69 5.68 13.20 8.47
C ALA A 69 4.30 13.10 9.13
N LEU A 70 3.61 11.96 8.97
CA LEU A 70 2.30 11.73 9.57
C LEU A 70 2.37 11.80 11.10
N LYS A 71 3.41 11.24 11.73
CA LYS A 71 3.57 11.25 13.19
C LYS A 71 3.71 12.64 13.79
N LYS A 72 4.13 13.63 13.01
CA LYS A 72 4.27 15.03 13.49
C LYS A 72 2.93 15.74 13.57
N GLU A 73 1.99 15.38 12.70
CA GLU A 73 0.76 16.15 12.47
C GLU A 73 -0.51 15.37 12.87
N PHE A 74 -0.45 14.04 12.96
CA PHE A 74 -1.62 13.19 13.17
C PHE A 74 -1.35 12.01 14.11
N ASN A 75 -2.42 11.55 14.75
CA ASN A 75 -2.48 10.20 15.28
C ASN A 75 -2.84 9.25 14.14
N PHE A 76 -2.20 8.08 14.09
CA PHE A 76 -2.52 7.07 13.10
C PHE A 76 -2.09 5.68 13.58
N GLU A 77 -2.73 4.68 12.99
CA GLU A 77 -2.35 3.28 13.09
C GLU A 77 -1.79 2.80 11.75
N THR A 78 -0.88 1.83 11.80
CA THR A 78 -0.32 1.20 10.59
C THR A 78 -0.68 -0.26 10.58
N ILE A 79 -1.24 -0.71 9.47
CA ILE A 79 -1.51 -2.12 9.20
C ILE A 79 -0.75 -2.47 7.93
N GLU A 80 0.00 -3.57 7.96
CA GLU A 80 0.60 -4.15 6.77
C GLU A 80 -0.25 -5.36 6.37
N MET A 81 -0.63 -5.43 5.11
CA MET A 81 -1.47 -6.51 4.58
C MET A 81 -0.73 -7.21 3.45
N SER A 82 -0.79 -8.52 3.43
CA SER A 82 -0.41 -9.27 2.25
C SER A 82 -1.40 -8.99 1.11
N PRO A 83 -0.99 -9.24 -0.15
CA PRO A 83 -1.90 -9.15 -1.28
C PRO A 83 -3.14 -10.05 -1.11
N GLU A 84 -2.99 -11.20 -0.45
CA GLU A 84 -4.07 -12.16 -0.17
C GLU A 84 -5.07 -11.60 0.86
N GLU A 85 -4.57 -11.03 1.96
CA GLU A 85 -5.38 -10.40 3.01
C GLU A 85 -6.14 -9.17 2.50
N ALA A 86 -5.58 -8.49 1.51
CA ALA A 86 -6.24 -7.39 0.84
C ALA A 86 -7.43 -7.83 -0.02
N GLU A 87 -7.64 -9.13 -0.23
CA GLU A 87 -8.70 -9.72 -1.05
C GLU A 87 -8.84 -9.08 -2.45
N THR A 88 -7.75 -8.54 -2.98
CA THR A 88 -7.72 -8.01 -4.34
C THR A 88 -8.04 -9.12 -5.33
N LYS A 89 -8.79 -8.81 -6.39
CA LYS A 89 -9.17 -9.82 -7.39
C LYS A 89 -7.94 -10.46 -8.03
N ILE A 90 -6.81 -9.75 -8.01
CA ILE A 90 -5.55 -10.20 -8.59
C ILE A 90 -4.94 -11.41 -7.89
N CYS A 91 -4.98 -11.54 -6.57
CA CYS A 91 -4.35 -12.70 -5.90
C CYS A 91 -5.07 -14.00 -6.19
N LYS A 92 -6.34 -13.91 -6.61
CA LYS A 92 -7.15 -15.04 -7.07
C LYS A 92 -6.93 -15.35 -8.56
N VAL A 93 -6.47 -14.38 -9.36
CA VAL A 93 -6.38 -14.48 -10.83
C VAL A 93 -4.95 -14.68 -11.31
N PHE A 94 -3.98 -14.04 -10.66
CA PHE A 94 -2.57 -14.12 -10.99
C PHE A 94 -1.84 -14.78 -9.84
N GLN A 95 -1.34 -15.98 -10.13
CA GLN A 95 -0.42 -16.76 -9.29
C GLN A 95 0.93 -16.03 -9.17
N PHE A 96 0.99 -14.91 -8.44
CA PHE A 96 2.23 -14.20 -8.13
C PHE A 96 2.69 -14.55 -6.73
N SER A 97 4.01 -14.75 -6.56
CA SER A 97 4.60 -14.88 -5.23
C SER A 97 4.53 -13.53 -4.50
N PRO A 98 3.87 -13.43 -3.33
CA PRO A 98 3.67 -12.17 -2.61
C PRO A 98 4.96 -11.75 -1.92
N THR A 99 5.88 -11.15 -2.68
CA THR A 99 7.09 -10.48 -2.17
C THR A 99 6.81 -9.04 -1.74
N ILE A 100 5.65 -8.53 -2.10
CA ILE A 100 5.19 -7.19 -1.73
C ILE A 100 4.04 -7.27 -0.74
N SER A 101 3.90 -6.24 0.07
CA SER A 101 2.76 -6.02 0.95
C SER A 101 2.15 -4.64 0.67
N PHE A 102 1.01 -4.36 1.28
CA PHE A 102 0.37 -3.07 1.26
C PHE A 102 0.39 -2.48 2.66
N LYS A 103 1.01 -1.31 2.81
CA LYS A 103 0.91 -0.54 4.05
C LYS A 103 -0.28 0.38 4.01
N CYS A 104 -1.12 0.25 5.02
CA CYS A 104 -2.29 1.06 5.28
C CYS A 104 -2.06 1.91 6.52
N TYR A 105 -2.14 3.22 6.34
CA TYR A 105 -2.11 4.21 7.40
C TYR A 105 -3.54 4.65 7.67
N SER A 106 -4.09 4.24 8.81
CA SER A 106 -5.41 4.67 9.29
C SER A 106 -5.24 5.94 10.12
N ILE A 107 -5.54 7.09 9.52
CA ILE A 107 -5.19 8.42 10.02
C ILE A 107 -6.45 9.09 10.58
N TYR A 108 -6.34 9.59 11.80
CA TYR A 108 -7.37 10.40 12.44
C TYR A 108 -7.15 11.85 12.03
N ALA A 109 -7.93 12.33 11.06
CA ALA A 109 -7.84 13.71 10.57
C ALA A 109 -9.18 14.23 10.07
N ASP A 110 -9.42 15.52 10.29
CA ASP A 110 -10.66 16.19 9.88
C ASP A 110 -10.73 16.44 8.36
N LYS A 111 -9.57 16.59 7.71
CA LYS A 111 -9.48 16.97 6.29
C LYS A 111 -8.43 16.14 5.56
N ILE A 112 -8.86 15.46 4.49
CA ILE A 112 -8.01 14.68 3.58
C ILE A 112 -6.88 15.54 2.98
N ALA A 113 -7.15 16.80 2.68
CA ALA A 113 -6.18 17.73 2.12
C ALA A 113 -4.94 17.93 3.01
N ASN A 114 -5.10 17.87 4.34
CA ASN A 114 -3.98 18.01 5.27
C ASN A 114 -3.06 16.78 5.20
N ILE A 115 -3.64 15.59 5.06
CA ILE A 115 -2.88 14.34 4.88
C ILE A 115 -2.11 14.38 3.56
N GLU A 116 -2.78 14.78 2.47
CA GLU A 116 -2.13 14.91 1.17
C GLU A 116 -0.96 15.90 1.22
N LEU A 117 -1.13 17.05 1.87
CA LEU A 117 -0.09 18.04 2.06
C LEU A 117 1.09 17.49 2.87
N ALA A 118 0.84 16.76 3.96
CA ALA A 118 1.88 16.14 4.77
C ALA A 118 2.68 15.10 3.98
N ILE A 119 2.00 14.24 3.21
CA ILE A 119 2.64 13.25 2.34
C ILE A 119 3.44 13.94 1.23
N LYS A 120 2.89 14.99 0.62
CA LYS A 120 3.59 15.80 -0.39
C LYS A 120 4.88 16.39 0.16
N LYS A 121 4.84 17.02 1.34
CA LYS A 121 6.04 17.56 2.01
C LYS A 121 7.06 16.48 2.32
N ALA A 122 6.60 15.27 2.68
CA ALA A 122 7.48 14.14 2.99
C ALA A 122 8.23 13.62 1.76
N LEU A 123 7.54 13.55 0.61
CA LEU A 123 8.04 12.89 -0.59
C LEU A 123 8.67 13.86 -1.60
N TYR A 124 8.33 15.14 -1.54
CA TYR A 124 8.69 16.12 -2.53
C TYR A 124 9.49 17.27 -1.91
N LYS A 125 10.78 17.35 -2.25
CA LYS A 125 11.71 18.34 -1.67
C LYS A 125 11.49 19.77 -2.20
N ASN A 126 10.97 19.93 -3.42
CA ASN A 126 10.82 21.23 -4.08
C ASN A 126 9.34 21.64 -4.18
N GLN A 127 8.93 22.60 -3.36
CA GLN A 127 7.56 23.15 -3.39
C GLN A 127 7.31 24.15 -4.53
N ASN A 128 8.36 24.59 -5.23
CA ASN A 128 8.31 25.71 -6.19
C ASN A 128 8.26 25.33 -7.69
N SER A 129 8.40 24.04 -8.05
CA SER A 129 8.22 23.63 -9.45
C SER A 129 6.74 23.42 -9.73
N LYS A 130 6.20 23.97 -10.84
CA LYS A 130 4.84 23.73 -11.37
C LYS A 130 4.29 22.39 -10.87
N ASP A 131 3.22 22.46 -10.08
CA ASP A 131 2.78 21.39 -9.18
C ASP A 131 2.54 20.06 -9.93
N ARG A 132 3.56 19.20 -9.97
CA ARG A 132 3.53 17.88 -10.63
C ARG A 132 3.36 16.74 -9.62
N PHE A 133 3.15 17.07 -8.35
CA PHE A 133 2.89 16.05 -7.35
C PHE A 133 1.54 15.39 -7.61
N ASP A 134 1.54 14.07 -7.68
CA ASP A 134 0.34 13.28 -7.84
C ASP A 134 0.38 12.14 -6.83
N ILE A 135 -0.46 12.24 -5.80
CA ILE A 135 -0.54 11.26 -4.72
C ILE A 135 -0.85 9.86 -5.24
N LYS A 136 -1.57 9.74 -6.37
CA LYS A 136 -1.93 8.45 -6.99
C LYS A 136 -0.71 7.66 -7.47
N ARG A 137 0.42 8.34 -7.70
CA ARG A 137 1.70 7.66 -8.03
C ARG A 137 2.36 7.02 -6.82
N HIS A 138 1.96 7.44 -5.62
CA HIS A 138 2.56 7.01 -4.36
C HIS A 138 1.64 6.09 -3.56
N GLY A 139 0.33 6.23 -3.69
CA GLY A 139 -0.65 5.45 -2.95
C GLY A 139 -2.06 5.90 -3.30
N VAL A 140 -3.04 5.51 -2.50
CA VAL A 140 -4.42 5.96 -2.62
C VAL A 140 -4.90 6.49 -1.27
N LEU A 141 -5.61 7.63 -1.31
CA LEU A 141 -6.32 8.17 -0.16
C LEU A 141 -7.79 7.74 -0.24
N ILE A 142 -8.27 7.14 0.84
CA ILE A 142 -9.62 6.61 0.94
C ILE A 142 -10.31 7.38 2.06
N ALA A 143 -11.32 8.16 1.66
CA ALA A 143 -12.17 8.89 2.59
C ALA A 143 -13.01 7.92 3.43
N PRO A 144 -13.35 8.27 4.68
CA PRO A 144 -14.36 7.52 5.42
C PRO A 144 -15.69 7.58 4.67
N ASN A 145 -16.43 6.48 4.69
CA ASN A 145 -17.78 6.43 4.17
C ASN A 145 -18.68 7.15 5.19
N LEU A 146 -18.76 8.48 5.09
CA LEU A 146 -19.76 9.27 5.80
C LEU A 146 -21.08 8.83 5.18
N GLY A 147 -21.76 7.89 5.84
CA GLY A 147 -23.03 7.36 5.36
C GLY A 147 -23.90 8.52 4.89
N GLN A 148 -24.47 8.37 3.69
CA GLN A 148 -25.57 9.21 3.28
C GLN A 148 -26.61 9.10 4.39
N HIS A 149 -26.66 10.10 5.27
CA HIS A 149 -27.85 10.37 6.05
C HIS A 149 -28.91 10.69 5.00
N HIS A 150 -29.70 9.67 4.66
CA HIS A 150 -31.04 9.90 4.13
C HIS A 150 -31.75 10.73 5.21
N GLU A 151 -31.77 12.04 5.00
CA GLU A 151 -32.83 12.88 5.53
C GLU A 151 -34.14 12.26 5.03
N LYS A 152 -34.93 11.76 5.97
CA LYS A 152 -36.34 11.44 5.79
C LYS A 152 -37.15 12.64 6.24
#